data_AF-A0A2G8SGL9-F1
#
_entry.id   AF-A0A2G8SGL9-F1
#
_cell.length_a   1.000
_cell.length_b   1.000
_cell.length_c   1.000
_cell.angle_alpha   90.00
_cell.angle_beta   90.00
_cell.angle_gamma   90.00
#
_symmetry.space_group_name_H-M   'P 1'
#
loop_
_entity.id
_entity.type
_entity.pdbx_description
1 polymer ?
#
loop_
_entity_poly.entity_id
_entity_poly.type
_entity_poly.pdbx_seq_one_letter_code
_entity_poly.pdbx_strand_id
1 'polypeptide(L)'
;MIVGGAQTDVKFYNIDPALSFEFFPPKESKPRPLNGTLTSKFSLVDFYDIEADTETILPEIPNGTRVSNPRGRLRDPPPFSRCPTSFLKCSSVEAGIAQGWVVEHMLEPRVMPERVHLSNGQILIASGAGTGFAATCQVGDLIGDLDADHAVRTPSLYTPAAPLGRRFSNVGLPTLDVAPVYHLTPITLLPQGNFLVADSNPNSNFTADPSLKFPSELRVETLDPSLMFVDRPRILATPAKIHSTPGSPVTVPISLPPALSLPGARVQASLMDLGFSSHAFHSSARLVFMDATISADRRSLTFLTPPNGRVYLPGPATIVLTIDDVTSEGVWVIMGSGNSPPTLE
;
A
#
# COMPACT_ATOMS: atom_id res chain seq x y z
N MET A 1 -0.27 -3.37 7.70
CA MET A 1 -0.69 -3.99 6.44
C MET A 1 0.48 -4.81 5.94
N ILE A 2 0.37 -6.14 5.87
CA ILE A 2 1.36 -6.97 5.17
C ILE A 2 0.76 -7.19 3.78
N VAL A 3 1.46 -6.71 2.75
CA VAL A 3 1.19 -7.10 1.36
C VAL A 3 1.75 -8.51 1.21
N GLY A 4 0.93 -9.45 0.76
CA GLY A 4 1.31 -10.86 0.62
C GLY A 4 2.64 -11.03 -0.11
N GLY A 5 3.54 -11.82 0.49
CA GLY A 5 4.74 -12.32 -0.17
C GLY A 5 4.52 -13.77 -0.58
N ALA A 6 5.04 -14.18 -1.74
CA ALA A 6 5.05 -15.57 -2.16
C ALA A 6 6.25 -16.30 -1.52
N GLN A 7 6.01 -17.48 -0.96
CA GLN A 7 7.01 -18.33 -0.30
C GLN A 7 7.81 -19.21 -1.30
N THR A 8 7.45 -19.19 -2.58
CA THR A 8 8.09 -19.93 -3.68
C THR A 8 8.19 -19.04 -4.92
N ASP A 9 9.03 -19.43 -5.90
CA ASP A 9 9.00 -18.83 -7.23
C ASP A 9 7.62 -19.03 -7.86
N VAL A 10 6.83 -17.97 -7.85
CA VAL A 10 5.59 -17.85 -8.63
C VAL A 10 5.86 -16.85 -9.73
N LYS A 11 5.45 -17.17 -10.96
CA LYS A 11 5.52 -16.17 -12.02
C LYS A 11 4.62 -14.99 -11.60
N PHE A 12 5.19 -13.79 -11.55
CA PHE A 12 4.53 -12.56 -11.14
C PHE A 12 3.52 -12.12 -12.20
N TYR A 13 2.42 -12.87 -12.34
CA TYR A 13 1.29 -12.49 -13.18
C TYR A 13 0.06 -12.48 -12.28
N ASN A 14 -0.43 -11.28 -12.00
CA ASN A 14 -1.74 -11.10 -11.40
C ASN A 14 -2.78 -11.40 -12.49
N ILE A 15 -3.20 -12.66 -12.60
CA ILE A 15 -4.08 -13.18 -13.65
C ILE A 15 -5.58 -13.02 -13.31
N ASP A 16 -5.96 -12.13 -12.39
CA ASP A 16 -7.37 -11.80 -12.16
C ASP A 16 -7.56 -10.37 -11.61
N PRO A 17 -8.51 -9.58 -12.14
CA PRO A 17 -8.94 -8.36 -11.50
C PRO A 17 -9.67 -8.65 -10.19
N ALA A 18 -9.04 -8.29 -9.06
CA ALA A 18 -9.68 -8.39 -7.76
C ALA A 18 -10.57 -7.17 -7.49
N LEU A 19 -11.86 -7.41 -7.25
CA LEU A 19 -12.86 -6.43 -6.79
C LEU A 19 -12.93 -6.34 -5.26
N SER A 20 -11.99 -6.98 -4.54
CA SER A 20 -12.06 -7.20 -3.10
C SER A 20 -10.78 -6.74 -2.40
N PHE A 21 -10.94 -6.02 -1.29
CA PHE A 21 -9.88 -5.80 -0.31
C PHE A 21 -10.11 -6.66 0.92
N GLU A 22 -9.03 -7.25 1.43
CA GLU A 22 -9.03 -8.07 2.63
C GLU A 22 -8.37 -7.31 3.78
N PHE A 23 -9.08 -7.17 4.89
CA PHE A 23 -8.58 -6.53 6.09
C PHE A 23 -8.30 -7.58 7.16
N PHE A 24 -7.06 -7.59 7.66
CA PHE A 24 -6.68 -8.39 8.82
C PHE A 24 -7.34 -7.83 10.09
N PRO A 25 -7.63 -8.69 11.09
CA PRO A 25 -8.04 -8.22 12.40
C PRO A 25 -6.94 -7.34 13.04
N PRO A 26 -7.29 -6.44 13.98
CA PRO A 26 -6.33 -5.67 14.75
C PRO A 26 -5.26 -6.57 15.38
N LYS A 27 -4.01 -6.14 15.37
CA LYS A 27 -2.91 -6.86 16.05
C LYS A 27 -3.26 -6.94 17.54
N GLU A 28 -3.42 -8.15 18.07
CA GLU A 28 -3.72 -8.38 19.49
C GLU A 28 -2.69 -7.68 20.39
N SER A 29 -3.13 -7.18 21.55
CA SER A 29 -2.29 -6.45 22.53
C SER A 29 -1.26 -7.32 23.25
N LYS A 30 -1.28 -8.64 23.03
CA LYS A 30 -0.32 -9.60 23.59
C LYS A 30 0.38 -10.36 22.46
N PRO A 31 1.73 -10.50 22.50
CA PRO A 31 2.44 -11.38 21.60
C PRO A 31 1.97 -12.82 21.81
N ARG A 32 1.60 -13.51 20.72
CA ARG A 32 1.59 -14.98 20.74
C ARG A 32 3.02 -15.47 20.99
N PRO A 33 3.24 -16.47 21.85
CA PRO A 33 4.55 -17.10 21.95
C PRO A 33 4.93 -17.68 20.58
N LEU A 34 6.07 -17.27 20.04
CA LEU A 34 6.72 -17.98 18.94
C LEU A 34 7.32 -19.26 19.53
N ASN A 35 6.65 -20.40 19.34
CA ASN A 35 7.36 -21.66 19.22
C ASN A 35 7.72 -21.82 17.73
N GLY A 36 8.98 -21.59 17.40
CA GLY A 36 9.48 -21.68 16.03
C GLY A 36 10.62 -20.71 15.80
N THR A 37 11.84 -21.22 15.89
CA THR A 37 13.07 -20.49 15.63
C THR A 37 13.23 -20.26 14.12
N LEU A 38 13.32 -19.00 13.73
CA LEU A 38 13.72 -18.55 12.38
C LEU A 38 15.25 -18.44 12.33
N THR A 39 15.89 -18.97 11.27
CA THR A 39 16.78 -18.18 10.39
C THR A 39 17.17 -18.92 9.10
N SER A 40 16.74 -18.34 7.96
CA SER A 40 17.34 -18.17 6.62
C SER A 40 18.54 -19.07 6.18
N LYS A 41 18.59 -19.70 4.99
CA LYS A 41 18.31 -19.20 3.62
C LYS A 41 18.13 -20.32 2.56
N PHE A 42 17.10 -20.13 1.71
CA PHE A 42 16.89 -20.52 0.30
C PHE A 42 16.53 -21.96 -0.14
N SER A 43 15.21 -22.11 -0.35
CA SER A 43 14.49 -22.82 -1.44
C SER A 43 14.13 -24.32 -1.31
N LEU A 44 12.80 -24.55 -1.36
CA LEU A 44 12.01 -25.77 -1.58
C LEU A 44 11.91 -26.80 -0.45
N VAL A 45 10.67 -27.28 -0.28
CA VAL A 45 10.17 -28.08 0.84
C VAL A 45 10.48 -29.56 0.59
N ASP A 46 11.47 -30.07 1.30
CA ASP A 46 11.64 -31.47 1.71
C ASP A 46 12.12 -31.44 3.18
N PHE A 47 11.50 -32.23 4.07
CA PHE A 47 11.91 -32.30 5.48
C PHE A 47 13.06 -33.31 5.63
N TYR A 48 14.31 -32.82 5.62
CA TYR A 48 15.47 -33.62 6.02
C TYR A 48 15.71 -33.44 7.53
N ASP A 49 15.64 -34.54 8.29
CA ASP A 49 15.97 -34.57 9.72
C ASP A 49 17.50 -34.71 9.87
N ILE A 50 18.16 -33.58 10.09
CA ILE A 50 19.62 -33.50 10.21
C ILE A 50 20.15 -34.14 11.50
N GLU A 51 19.34 -34.31 12.56
CA GLU A 51 19.83 -34.91 13.81
C GLU A 51 19.78 -36.44 13.78
N ALA A 52 18.93 -37.02 12.93
CA ALA A 52 18.81 -38.47 12.75
C ALA A 52 19.59 -39.02 11.54
N ASP A 53 20.24 -38.16 10.74
CA ASP A 53 20.93 -38.48 9.47
C ASP A 53 20.14 -39.45 8.57
N THR A 54 18.81 -39.31 8.56
CA THR A 54 17.93 -40.17 7.76
C THR A 54 16.78 -39.35 7.18
N GLU A 55 16.59 -39.48 5.87
CA GLU A 55 15.53 -38.82 5.11
C GLU A 55 14.30 -39.74 5.02
N THR A 56 13.09 -39.22 5.30
CA THR A 56 11.85 -39.99 5.08
C THR A 56 10.87 -39.21 4.21
N ILE A 57 10.54 -39.78 3.05
CA ILE A 57 9.64 -39.21 2.05
C ILE A 57 8.18 -39.31 2.52
N LEU A 58 7.41 -38.22 2.40
CA LEU A 58 5.96 -38.21 2.67
C LEU A 58 5.16 -38.90 1.54
N PRO A 59 4.03 -39.57 1.85
CA PRO A 59 3.26 -40.33 0.86
C PRO A 59 2.54 -39.43 -0.16
N GLU A 60 2.36 -39.95 -1.37
CA GLU A 60 1.70 -39.24 -2.48
C GLU A 60 0.27 -38.77 -2.14
N ILE A 61 -0.08 -37.59 -2.67
CA ILE A 61 -1.41 -36.99 -2.56
C ILE A 61 -2.43 -37.87 -3.32
N PRO A 62 -3.57 -38.26 -2.72
CA PRO A 62 -4.60 -39.02 -3.42
C PRO A 62 -5.24 -38.22 -4.55
N ASN A 63 -5.61 -38.89 -5.64
CA ASN A 63 -6.33 -38.41 -6.83
C ASN A 63 -5.50 -37.94 -8.04
N GLY A 64 -4.24 -38.38 -8.19
CA GLY A 64 -3.57 -38.43 -9.50
C GLY A 64 -3.46 -37.11 -10.27
N THR A 65 -3.48 -35.97 -9.58
CA THR A 65 -3.51 -34.65 -10.22
C THR A 65 -2.08 -34.21 -10.55
N ARG A 66 -1.73 -34.21 -11.85
CA ARG A 66 -0.49 -33.61 -12.37
C ARG A 66 -0.74 -32.15 -12.75
N VAL A 67 0.08 -31.24 -12.25
CA VAL A 67 0.12 -29.84 -12.69
C VAL A 67 1.00 -29.75 -13.95
N SER A 68 0.41 -29.48 -15.10
CA SER A 68 1.15 -29.20 -16.33
C SER A 68 1.41 -27.69 -16.48
N ASN A 69 2.69 -27.32 -16.62
CA ASN A 69 3.20 -25.97 -16.88
C ASN A 69 2.78 -25.48 -18.29
N PRO A 70 2.36 -24.21 -18.49
CA PRO A 70 1.98 -23.73 -19.81
C PRO A 70 3.21 -23.40 -20.65
N ARG A 71 3.71 -24.40 -21.38
CA ARG A 71 4.30 -24.26 -22.72
C ARG A 71 4.09 -25.58 -23.47
N GLY A 72 2.92 -25.74 -24.07
CA GLY A 72 2.63 -26.83 -24.99
C GLY A 72 1.91 -26.28 -26.21
N ARG A 73 2.57 -26.30 -27.37
CA ARG A 73 1.92 -26.04 -28.67
C ARG A 73 0.88 -27.13 -28.91
N LEU A 74 -0.41 -26.78 -28.94
CA LEU A 74 -1.43 -27.58 -29.59
C LEU A 74 -2.25 -26.67 -30.51
N ARG A 75 -2.38 -27.13 -31.75
CA ARG A 75 -3.15 -26.52 -32.84
C ARG A 75 -4.64 -26.52 -32.47
N ASP A 76 -5.29 -25.42 -32.87
CA ASP A 76 -6.73 -25.17 -32.99
C ASP A 76 -7.58 -25.20 -31.70
N PRO A 77 -8.01 -24.03 -31.16
CA PRO A 77 -9.06 -23.99 -30.17
C PRO A 77 -10.46 -24.07 -30.84
N PRO A 78 -11.39 -24.89 -30.33
CA PRO A 78 -12.80 -24.82 -30.72
C PRO A 78 -13.45 -23.54 -30.12
N PRO A 79 -14.63 -23.11 -30.63
CA PRO A 79 -15.14 -21.76 -30.40
C PRO A 79 -15.42 -21.49 -28.92
N PHE A 80 -14.87 -20.39 -28.41
CA PHE A 80 -15.17 -19.83 -27.10
C PHE A 80 -16.67 -19.55 -26.99
N SER A 81 -17.40 -20.48 -26.39
CA SER A 81 -18.77 -20.29 -25.97
C SER A 81 -18.91 -20.88 -24.58
N ARG A 82 -19.00 -19.96 -23.61
CA ARG A 82 -19.36 -20.17 -22.19
C ARG A 82 -18.27 -20.82 -21.33
N CYS A 83 -17.41 -19.97 -20.77
CA CYS A 83 -16.87 -20.24 -19.43
C CYS A 83 -17.38 -19.16 -18.46
N PRO A 84 -18.01 -19.56 -17.35
CA PRO A 84 -18.58 -18.65 -16.36
C PRO A 84 -17.47 -17.96 -15.57
N THR A 85 -17.74 -16.75 -15.11
CA THR A 85 -16.96 -15.97 -14.14
C THR A 85 -16.50 -16.84 -12.97
N SER A 86 -15.28 -17.38 -13.05
CA SER A 86 -14.65 -18.11 -11.97
C SER A 86 -14.06 -17.10 -11.00
N PHE A 87 -14.82 -16.81 -9.94
CA PHE A 87 -14.31 -16.21 -8.73
C PHE A 87 -13.08 -16.98 -8.28
N LEU A 88 -11.96 -16.29 -8.08
CA LEU A 88 -10.79 -16.84 -7.43
C LEU A 88 -11.22 -17.22 -5.99
N LYS A 89 -11.59 -18.50 -5.80
CA LYS A 89 -11.58 -19.12 -4.47
C LYS A 89 -10.12 -19.21 -4.04
N CYS A 90 -9.57 -18.08 -3.59
CA CYS A 90 -8.39 -18.13 -2.74
C CYS A 90 -8.86 -18.89 -1.49
N SER A 91 -8.39 -20.12 -1.30
CA SER A 91 -8.69 -20.94 -0.13
C SER A 91 -8.36 -20.22 1.20
N SER A 92 -7.53 -19.16 1.13
CA SER A 92 -7.25 -18.22 2.22
C SER A 92 -8.40 -17.26 2.56
N VAL A 93 -9.29 -16.90 1.63
CA VAL A 93 -10.38 -15.94 1.91
C VAL A 93 -11.44 -16.58 2.79
N GLU A 94 -11.85 -17.81 2.50
CA GLU A 94 -12.82 -18.55 3.32
C GLU A 94 -12.26 -18.79 4.73
N ALA A 95 -10.98 -19.19 4.82
CA ALA A 95 -10.28 -19.35 6.09
C ALA A 95 -10.10 -18.01 6.85
N GLY A 96 -9.85 -16.92 6.13
CA GLY A 96 -9.72 -15.57 6.66
C GLY A 96 -11.04 -15.03 7.20
N ILE A 97 -12.13 -15.18 6.44
CA ILE A 97 -13.49 -14.81 6.86
C ILE A 97 -13.86 -15.58 8.14
N ALA A 98 -13.52 -16.87 8.23
CA ALA A 98 -13.69 -17.65 9.46
C ALA A 98 -12.87 -17.11 10.65
N GLN A 99 -11.78 -16.39 10.40
CA GLN A 99 -10.96 -15.67 11.39
C GLN A 99 -11.36 -14.20 11.56
N GLY A 100 -12.52 -13.79 11.03
CA GLY A 100 -13.07 -12.44 11.18
C GLY A 100 -12.60 -11.45 10.12
N TRP A 101 -12.04 -11.90 8.99
CA TRP A 101 -11.77 -11.00 7.87
C TRP A 101 -13.09 -10.48 7.31
N VAL A 102 -13.05 -9.22 6.89
CA VAL A 102 -14.18 -8.58 6.25
C VAL A 102 -13.81 -8.28 4.82
N VAL A 103 -14.72 -8.61 3.90
CA VAL A 103 -14.61 -8.31 2.48
C VAL A 103 -15.44 -7.08 2.19
N GLU A 104 -14.84 -6.11 1.52
CA GLU A 104 -15.55 -4.96 0.96
C GLU A 104 -15.22 -4.81 -0.52
N HIS A 105 -16.18 -4.24 -1.24
CA HIS A 105 -16.05 -3.94 -2.65
C HIS A 105 -15.70 -2.47 -2.86
N MET A 106 -14.75 -2.24 -3.75
CA MET A 106 -14.46 -0.91 -4.28
C MET A 106 -15.65 -0.34 -5.05
N LEU A 107 -15.59 0.96 -5.34
CA LEU A 107 -16.54 1.63 -6.24
C LEU A 107 -16.45 1.10 -7.68
N GLU A 108 -15.26 0.68 -8.09
CA GLU A 108 -14.96 0.17 -9.43
C GLU A 108 -13.83 -0.88 -9.35
N PRO A 109 -13.80 -1.85 -10.28
CA PRO A 109 -12.72 -2.83 -10.34
C PRO A 109 -11.37 -2.15 -10.61
N ARG A 110 -10.31 -2.67 -10.00
CA ARG A 110 -8.94 -2.22 -10.25
C ARG A 110 -7.95 -3.35 -10.22
N VAL A 111 -7.21 -3.50 -11.31
CA VAL A 111 -5.93 -4.22 -11.33
C VAL A 111 -4.81 -3.24 -11.11
N MET A 112 -3.78 -3.68 -10.38
CA MET A 112 -2.58 -2.88 -10.09
C MET A 112 -2.86 -1.50 -9.47
N PRO A 113 -3.75 -1.39 -8.47
CA PRO A 113 -3.95 -0.12 -7.81
C PRO A 113 -2.74 0.26 -6.95
N GLU A 114 -2.34 1.52 -7.04
CA GLU A 114 -1.43 2.17 -6.09
C GLU A 114 -2.20 2.49 -4.80
N ARG A 115 -1.54 2.34 -3.64
CA ARG A 115 -2.15 2.54 -2.32
C ARG A 115 -1.24 3.37 -1.44
N VAL A 116 -1.70 4.56 -1.07
CA VAL A 116 -0.89 5.53 -0.33
C VAL A 116 -1.57 5.87 1.00
N HIS A 117 -0.84 5.71 2.11
CA HIS A 117 -1.33 6.13 3.42
C HIS A 117 -1.38 7.65 3.50
N LEU A 118 -2.45 8.19 4.06
CA LEU A 118 -2.58 9.62 4.39
C LEU A 118 -2.32 9.84 5.86
N SER A 119 -1.82 11.01 6.24
CA SER A 119 -1.49 11.36 7.63
C SER A 119 -2.69 11.32 8.58
N ASN A 120 -3.92 11.45 8.07
CA ASN A 120 -5.16 11.31 8.86
C ASN A 120 -5.65 9.86 8.99
N GLY A 121 -5.00 8.89 8.34
CA GLY A 121 -5.31 7.46 8.39
C GLY A 121 -6.19 6.94 7.27
N GLN A 122 -6.60 7.81 6.35
CA GLN A 122 -7.22 7.37 5.11
C GLN A 122 -6.17 6.76 4.17
N ILE A 123 -6.63 6.03 3.17
CA ILE A 123 -5.77 5.43 2.14
C ILE A 123 -6.27 5.93 0.79
N LEU A 124 -5.40 6.62 0.05
CA LEU A 124 -5.66 6.94 -1.34
C LEU A 124 -5.41 5.68 -2.17
N ILE A 125 -6.41 5.29 -2.96
CA ILE A 125 -6.33 4.21 -3.93
C ILE A 125 -6.47 4.84 -5.30
N ALA A 126 -5.45 4.70 -6.12
CA ALA A 126 -5.39 5.35 -7.41
C ALA A 126 -4.67 4.46 -8.40
N SER A 127 -4.60 4.91 -9.66
CA SER A 127 -4.07 4.11 -10.76
C SER A 127 -4.85 2.82 -11.02
N GLY A 128 -4.39 2.08 -12.03
CA GLY A 128 -4.87 0.77 -12.39
C GLY A 128 -5.87 0.77 -13.54
N ALA A 129 -6.31 -0.43 -13.87
CA ALA A 129 -7.25 -0.70 -14.96
C ALA A 129 -8.44 -1.53 -14.48
N GLY A 130 -9.62 -1.36 -15.08
CA GLY A 130 -10.83 -2.04 -14.66
C GLY A 130 -10.88 -3.51 -15.07
N THR A 131 -10.09 -3.90 -16.07
CA THR A 131 -10.08 -5.25 -16.63
C THR A 131 -8.68 -5.68 -17.04
N GLY A 132 -8.44 -7.00 -17.06
CA GLY A 132 -7.20 -7.61 -17.55
C GLY A 132 -6.16 -7.86 -16.46
N PHE A 133 -4.87 -7.84 -16.82
CA PHE A 133 -3.78 -8.39 -16.02
C PHE A 133 -2.56 -7.49 -15.92
N ALA A 134 -1.74 -7.73 -14.89
CA ALA A 134 -0.47 -7.04 -14.68
C ALA A 134 0.63 -7.62 -15.56
N ALA A 135 0.56 -7.36 -16.86
CA ALA A 135 1.48 -7.94 -17.83
C ALA A 135 1.48 -7.18 -19.17
N THR A 136 2.53 -7.43 -19.95
CA THR A 136 2.59 -7.08 -21.38
C THR A 136 2.79 -8.32 -22.23
N CYS A 137 2.06 -8.41 -23.33
CA CYS A 137 2.14 -9.44 -24.36
C CYS A 137 2.03 -10.89 -23.84
N GLN A 138 1.29 -11.15 -22.74
CA GLN A 138 1.10 -12.51 -22.22
C GLN A 138 -0.24 -13.13 -22.61
N VAL A 139 -1.20 -12.34 -23.11
CA VAL A 139 -2.52 -12.81 -23.56
C VAL A 139 -2.73 -12.59 -25.05
N GLY A 140 -3.73 -13.27 -25.62
CA GLY A 140 -4.03 -13.18 -27.06
C GLY A 140 -4.86 -11.96 -27.47
N ASP A 141 -5.58 -11.33 -26.54
CA ASP A 141 -6.43 -10.16 -26.77
C ASP A 141 -5.79 -8.95 -26.10
N LEU A 142 -4.91 -8.26 -26.85
CA LEU A 142 -4.05 -7.19 -26.35
C LEU A 142 -4.61 -5.82 -26.72
N ILE A 143 -4.36 -4.84 -25.84
CA ILE A 143 -4.54 -3.42 -26.14
C ILE A 143 -3.16 -2.83 -26.45
N GLY A 144 -2.76 -2.88 -27.72
CA GLY A 144 -1.37 -2.66 -28.09
C GLY A 144 -0.51 -3.80 -27.54
N ASP A 145 0.40 -3.48 -26.62
CA ASP A 145 1.23 -4.45 -25.89
C ASP A 145 0.67 -4.82 -24.50
N LEU A 146 -0.39 -4.14 -24.04
CA LEU A 146 -0.90 -4.23 -22.68
C LEU A 146 -1.97 -5.32 -22.55
N ASP A 147 -1.89 -6.10 -21.46
CA ASP A 147 -2.85 -7.16 -21.12
C ASP A 147 -4.05 -6.66 -20.28
N ALA A 148 -4.26 -5.34 -20.23
CA ALA A 148 -5.23 -4.65 -19.40
C ALA A 148 -5.91 -3.49 -20.13
N ASP A 149 -7.14 -3.18 -19.72
CA ASP A 149 -7.95 -2.12 -20.32
C ASP A 149 -8.89 -1.44 -19.29
N HIS A 150 -9.58 -0.39 -19.72
CA HIS A 150 -10.47 0.45 -18.92
C HIS A 150 -9.71 1.17 -17.81
N ALA A 151 -8.77 2.03 -18.20
CA ALA A 151 -7.98 2.83 -17.26
C ALA A 151 -8.86 3.57 -16.24
N VAL A 152 -8.53 3.41 -14.95
CA VAL A 152 -9.30 3.98 -13.86
C VAL A 152 -8.64 5.28 -13.39
N ARG A 153 -9.14 6.40 -13.93
CA ARG A 153 -8.49 7.72 -13.81
C ARG A 153 -8.89 8.53 -12.58
N THR A 154 -10.06 8.27 -12.02
CA THR A 154 -10.51 8.95 -10.80
C THR A 154 -10.05 8.15 -9.60
N PRO A 155 -9.29 8.69 -8.63
CA PRO A 155 -8.93 7.97 -7.42
C PRO A 155 -10.15 7.63 -6.54
N SER A 156 -9.93 6.75 -5.56
CA SER A 156 -10.84 6.45 -4.47
C SER A 156 -10.13 6.68 -3.14
N LEU A 157 -10.83 7.25 -2.17
CA LEU A 157 -10.39 7.38 -0.80
C LEU A 157 -11.03 6.28 0.02
N TYR A 158 -10.20 5.50 0.71
CA TYR A 158 -10.64 4.50 1.68
C TYR A 158 -10.48 5.05 3.10
N THR A 159 -11.56 5.05 3.88
CA THR A 159 -11.58 5.52 5.27
C THR A 159 -11.81 4.33 6.21
N PRO A 160 -10.74 3.75 6.81
CA PRO A 160 -10.87 2.55 7.64
C PRO A 160 -11.83 2.69 8.82
N ALA A 161 -11.94 3.90 9.39
CA ALA A 161 -12.80 4.20 10.53
C ALA A 161 -14.28 4.38 10.17
N ALA A 162 -14.62 4.52 8.89
CA ALA A 162 -16.02 4.66 8.48
C ALA A 162 -16.78 3.33 8.61
N PRO A 163 -18.12 3.36 8.74
CA PRO A 163 -18.94 2.15 8.76
C PRO A 163 -18.73 1.29 7.51
N LEU A 164 -18.89 -0.02 7.68
CA LEU A 164 -18.79 -0.99 6.58
C LEU A 164 -19.71 -0.60 5.42
N GLY A 165 -19.21 -0.70 4.18
CA GLY A 165 -19.95 -0.31 2.98
C GLY A 165 -20.03 1.19 2.73
N ARG A 166 -19.42 2.02 3.60
CA ARG A 166 -19.28 3.48 3.44
C ARG A 166 -17.82 3.93 3.44
N ARG A 167 -16.88 2.99 3.36
CA ARG A 167 -15.45 3.29 3.48
C ARG A 167 -14.82 3.80 2.20
N PHE A 168 -15.36 3.47 1.03
CA PHE A 168 -14.88 3.96 -0.26
C PHE A 168 -15.69 5.18 -0.71
N SER A 169 -14.99 6.22 -1.18
CA SER A 169 -15.58 7.40 -1.81
C SER A 169 -14.63 7.96 -2.87
N ASN A 170 -15.15 8.41 -4.00
CA ASN A 170 -14.41 9.20 -4.99
C ASN A 170 -14.88 10.66 -5.01
N VAL A 171 -15.76 11.05 -4.09
CA VAL A 171 -16.34 12.40 -4.05
C VAL A 171 -15.25 13.42 -3.77
N GLY A 172 -15.15 14.42 -4.63
CA GLY A 172 -14.20 15.53 -4.50
C GLY A 172 -12.76 15.21 -4.89
N LEU A 173 -12.48 14.00 -5.39
CA LEU A 173 -11.17 13.66 -5.94
C LEU A 173 -11.10 14.01 -7.44
N PRO A 174 -10.02 14.64 -7.90
CA PRO A 174 -9.90 15.00 -9.31
C PRO A 174 -9.64 13.77 -10.18
N THR A 175 -10.10 13.82 -11.43
CA THR A 175 -9.81 12.80 -12.45
C THR A 175 -8.49 13.14 -13.13
N LEU A 176 -7.60 12.14 -13.25
CA LEU A 176 -6.33 12.29 -13.96
C LEU A 176 -6.55 12.43 -15.48
N ASP A 177 -5.73 13.26 -16.13
CA ASP A 177 -5.78 13.45 -17.58
C ASP A 177 -5.11 12.28 -18.31
N VAL A 178 -3.99 11.79 -17.76
CA VAL A 178 -3.29 10.58 -18.20
C VAL A 178 -4.05 9.32 -17.75
N ALA A 179 -3.92 8.24 -18.51
CA ALA A 179 -4.37 6.90 -18.11
C ALA A 179 -3.30 6.20 -17.25
N PRO A 180 -3.47 6.11 -15.92
CA PRO A 180 -2.45 5.59 -15.02
C PRO A 180 -2.45 4.05 -14.96
N VAL A 181 -2.05 3.37 -16.04
CA VAL A 181 -2.04 1.91 -16.17
C VAL A 181 -0.68 1.26 -15.82
N TYR A 182 -0.22 0.23 -16.53
CA TYR A 182 0.95 -0.58 -16.18
C TYR A 182 2.30 0.14 -16.34
N HIS A 183 3.31 -0.33 -15.58
CA HIS A 183 4.62 0.32 -15.37
C HIS A 183 4.48 1.83 -15.11
N LEU A 184 3.51 2.20 -14.29
CA LEU A 184 3.42 3.56 -13.79
C LEU A 184 4.57 3.86 -12.83
N THR A 185 5.06 5.10 -12.89
CA THR A 185 5.80 5.69 -11.77
C THR A 185 4.78 5.94 -10.63
N PRO A 186 5.16 5.69 -9.37
CA PRO A 186 4.23 5.60 -8.25
C PRO A 186 3.47 6.89 -7.95
N ILE A 187 2.22 6.74 -7.49
CA ILE A 187 1.53 7.81 -6.78
C ILE A 187 2.18 7.95 -5.41
N THR A 188 2.82 9.09 -5.16
CA THR A 188 3.58 9.33 -3.93
C THR A 188 3.05 10.55 -3.21
N LEU A 189 2.76 10.42 -1.92
CA LEU A 189 2.43 11.55 -1.06
C LEU A 189 3.68 12.41 -0.87
N LEU A 190 3.59 13.69 -1.24
CA LEU A 190 4.65 14.66 -0.99
C LEU A 190 4.54 15.22 0.43
N PRO A 191 5.64 15.71 1.02
CA PRO A 191 5.59 16.41 2.31
C PRO A 191 4.63 17.60 2.32
N GLN A 192 4.38 18.22 1.17
CA GLN A 192 3.41 19.30 1.04
C GLN A 192 1.96 18.83 1.27
N GLY A 193 1.67 17.53 1.17
CA GLY A 193 0.33 16.95 1.38
C GLY A 193 -0.45 16.69 0.10
N ASN A 194 0.08 17.09 -1.06
CA ASN A 194 -0.43 16.67 -2.36
C ASN A 194 0.28 15.41 -2.86
N PHE A 195 -0.21 14.85 -3.96
CA PHE A 195 0.34 13.62 -4.54
C PHE A 195 1.03 13.91 -5.85
N LEU A 196 2.20 13.34 -6.04
CA LEU A 196 2.85 13.28 -7.33
C LEU A 196 2.36 12.03 -8.06
N VAL A 197 1.90 12.20 -9.29
CA VAL A 197 1.53 11.13 -10.21
C VAL A 197 2.43 11.29 -11.43
N ALA A 198 3.12 10.23 -11.83
CA ALA A 198 4.09 10.33 -12.91
C ALA A 198 4.03 9.11 -13.81
N ASP A 199 4.26 9.37 -15.09
CA ASP A 199 4.58 8.43 -16.15
C ASP A 199 3.55 7.31 -16.38
N SER A 200 3.67 6.60 -17.50
CA SER A 200 3.04 5.30 -17.70
C SER A 200 3.76 4.64 -18.86
N ASN A 201 4.19 3.39 -18.73
CA ASN A 201 4.71 2.67 -19.89
C ASN A 201 4.12 1.27 -20.02
N PRO A 202 2.89 1.18 -20.55
CA PRO A 202 2.23 -0.09 -20.74
C PRO A 202 2.73 -0.86 -21.98
N ASN A 203 3.87 -0.45 -22.57
CA ASN A 203 4.39 -0.98 -23.81
C ASN A 203 5.77 -1.64 -23.60
N SER A 204 6.09 -2.66 -24.40
CA SER A 204 7.35 -3.42 -24.29
C SER A 204 8.57 -2.54 -24.55
N ASN A 205 8.40 -1.56 -25.45
CA ASN A 205 9.35 -0.49 -25.70
C ASN A 205 8.65 0.85 -25.49
N PHE A 206 9.43 1.87 -25.15
CA PHE A 206 8.91 3.24 -25.11
C PHE A 206 8.31 3.63 -26.47
N THR A 207 7.05 4.05 -26.49
CA THR A 207 6.35 4.48 -27.70
C THR A 207 5.43 5.66 -27.39
N ALA A 208 5.71 6.81 -27.99
CA ALA A 208 4.91 8.03 -27.80
C ALA A 208 3.89 8.25 -28.94
N ASP A 209 3.51 7.18 -29.65
CA ASP A 209 2.57 7.27 -30.77
C ASP A 209 1.15 7.63 -30.26
N PRO A 210 0.62 8.82 -30.58
CA PRO A 210 -0.68 9.26 -30.09
C PRO A 210 -1.86 8.48 -30.69
N SER A 211 -1.65 7.63 -31.69
CA SER A 211 -2.67 6.72 -32.21
C SER A 211 -2.91 5.50 -31.33
N LEU A 212 -1.97 5.19 -30.41
CA LEU A 212 -2.14 4.13 -29.44
C LEU A 212 -3.15 4.54 -28.36
N LYS A 213 -3.95 3.58 -27.91
CA LYS A 213 -4.91 3.80 -26.80
C LYS A 213 -4.19 4.17 -25.50
N PHE A 214 -3.02 3.57 -25.27
CA PHE A 214 -2.16 3.85 -24.11
C PHE A 214 -0.69 4.05 -24.58
N PRO A 215 -0.31 5.24 -25.05
CA PRO A 215 1.08 5.54 -25.34
C PRO A 215 1.91 5.59 -24.04
N SER A 216 3.22 5.48 -24.18
CA SER A 216 4.16 5.78 -23.10
C SER A 216 4.11 7.27 -22.75
N GLU A 217 3.93 7.56 -21.47
CA GLU A 217 3.80 8.90 -20.92
C GLU A 217 4.99 9.20 -20.02
N LEU A 218 5.51 10.43 -20.13
CA LEU A 218 6.58 10.98 -19.27
C LEU A 218 6.11 12.20 -18.47
N ARG A 219 4.79 12.43 -18.47
CA ARG A 219 4.18 13.58 -17.80
C ARG A 219 4.14 13.33 -16.29
N VAL A 220 4.39 14.40 -15.57
CA VAL A 220 4.26 14.46 -14.12
C VAL A 220 3.11 15.41 -13.80
N GLU A 221 2.14 14.92 -13.07
CA GLU A 221 0.94 15.63 -12.63
C GLU A 221 0.91 15.67 -11.10
N THR A 222 0.34 16.74 -10.54
CA THR A 222 0.05 16.79 -9.11
C THR A 222 -1.44 16.62 -8.89
N LEU A 223 -1.79 15.75 -7.95
CA LEU A 223 -3.15 15.63 -7.44
C LEU A 223 -3.25 16.43 -6.15
N ASP A 224 -3.90 17.58 -6.21
CA ASP A 224 -4.03 18.50 -5.09
C ASP A 224 -5.37 18.31 -4.37
N PRO A 225 -5.40 17.69 -3.17
CA PRO A 225 -6.63 17.57 -2.39
C PRO A 225 -7.13 18.94 -1.91
N SER A 226 -8.41 19.03 -1.54
CA SER A 226 -9.06 20.29 -1.11
C SER A 226 -8.32 21.01 0.04
N LEU A 227 -7.65 20.27 0.91
CA LEU A 227 -6.83 20.81 2.01
C LEU A 227 -5.68 21.71 1.52
N MET A 228 -5.26 21.59 0.26
CA MET A 228 -4.19 22.42 -0.31
C MET A 228 -4.62 23.88 -0.50
N PHE A 229 -5.92 24.17 -0.44
CA PHE A 229 -6.50 25.48 -0.72
C PHE A 229 -7.08 26.17 0.52
N VAL A 230 -6.67 25.75 1.72
CA VAL A 230 -7.05 26.36 3.00
C VAL A 230 -5.82 26.75 3.83
N ASP A 231 -6.02 27.57 4.86
CA ASP A 231 -4.97 27.83 5.84
C ASP A 231 -4.71 26.56 6.69
N ARG A 232 -3.43 26.20 6.82
CA ARG A 232 -3.00 24.92 7.40
C ARG A 232 -2.20 25.09 8.68
N PRO A 233 -2.25 24.11 9.61
CA PRO A 233 -1.37 24.11 10.76
C PRO A 233 0.09 23.95 10.32
N ARG A 234 1.04 24.40 11.13
CA ARG A 234 2.48 24.28 10.86
C ARG A 234 3.22 23.80 12.09
N ILE A 235 4.15 22.89 11.91
CA ILE A 235 5.20 22.59 12.89
C ILE A 235 6.38 23.50 12.57
N LEU A 236 6.76 24.36 13.52
CA LEU A 236 7.70 25.45 13.27
C LEU A 236 9.16 25.01 13.39
N ALA A 237 9.44 24.04 14.25
CA ALA A 237 10.76 23.47 14.43
C ALA A 237 10.66 22.06 15.02
N THR A 238 11.62 21.19 14.67
CA THR A 238 11.77 19.86 15.25
C THR A 238 13.24 19.59 15.56
N PRO A 239 13.56 18.72 16.53
CA PRO A 239 14.87 18.12 16.59
C PRO A 239 15.17 17.38 15.28
N ALA A 240 16.38 17.54 14.74
CA ALA A 240 16.78 16.82 13.51
C ALA A 240 16.78 15.29 13.69
N LYS A 241 16.99 14.84 14.94
CA LYS A 241 16.97 13.42 15.34
C LYS A 241 16.07 13.24 16.54
N ILE A 242 15.24 12.20 16.51
CA ILE A 242 14.32 11.85 17.59
C ILE A 242 14.52 10.37 17.92
N HIS A 243 14.86 10.06 19.17
CA HIS A 243 15.02 8.68 19.61
C HIS A 243 13.67 8.08 20.03
N SER A 244 13.49 6.79 19.71
CA SER A 244 12.40 5.97 20.23
C SER A 244 12.67 5.65 21.69
N THR A 245 12.30 6.57 22.59
CA THR A 245 12.46 6.40 24.04
C THR A 245 11.08 6.18 24.66
N PRO A 246 10.77 4.96 25.14
CA PRO A 246 9.46 4.64 25.70
C PRO A 246 9.02 5.65 26.77
N GLY A 247 7.85 6.26 26.56
CA GLY A 247 7.24 7.20 27.51
C GLY A 247 7.92 8.57 27.59
N SER A 248 8.92 8.87 26.75
CA SER A 248 9.55 10.18 26.71
C SER A 248 8.79 11.12 25.75
N PRO A 249 8.20 12.22 26.24
CA PRO A 249 7.51 13.18 25.39
C PRO A 249 8.50 14.08 24.64
N VAL A 250 8.18 14.38 23.38
CA VAL A 250 8.84 15.41 22.57
C VAL A 250 7.88 16.58 22.42
N THR A 251 8.35 17.79 22.65
CA THR A 251 7.56 19.02 22.50
C THR A 251 8.14 19.90 21.41
N VAL A 252 7.30 20.32 20.47
CA VAL A 252 7.68 21.14 19.32
C VAL A 252 6.79 22.38 19.21
N PRO A 253 7.32 23.54 18.79
CA PRO A 253 6.51 24.72 18.55
C PRO A 253 5.65 24.55 17.30
N ILE A 254 4.40 25.03 17.36
CA ILE A 254 3.43 24.98 16.26
C ILE A 254 2.78 26.34 16.03
N SER A 255 2.22 26.52 14.84
CA SER A 255 1.30 27.61 14.51
C SER A 255 -0.01 27.03 14.02
N LEU A 256 -1.13 27.50 14.58
CA LEU A 256 -2.48 27.08 14.21
C LEU A 256 -3.26 28.26 13.62
N PRO A 257 -3.87 28.10 12.44
CA PRO A 257 -4.88 29.03 11.95
C PRO A 257 -6.03 29.19 12.97
N PRO A 258 -6.64 30.39 13.07
CA PRO A 258 -7.79 30.61 13.96
C PRO A 258 -8.94 29.64 13.71
N ALA A 259 -9.20 29.30 12.45
CA ALA A 259 -10.26 28.36 12.05
C ALA A 259 -10.04 26.93 12.60
N LEU A 260 -8.79 26.54 12.87
CA LEU A 260 -8.41 25.23 13.41
C LEU A 260 -8.19 25.28 14.93
N SER A 261 -8.38 26.44 15.55
CA SER A 261 -8.18 26.66 16.98
C SER A 261 -9.51 26.57 17.74
N LEU A 262 -10.40 25.66 17.35
CA LEU A 262 -11.71 25.49 18.00
C LEU A 262 -11.61 24.50 19.18
N PRO A 263 -12.37 24.73 20.27
CA PRO A 263 -12.49 23.71 21.33
C PRO A 263 -13.06 22.41 20.77
N GLY A 264 -12.47 21.28 21.14
CA GLY A 264 -12.94 19.95 20.72
C GLY A 264 -12.45 19.50 19.33
N ALA A 265 -11.61 20.28 18.65
CA ALA A 265 -10.97 19.85 17.41
C ALA A 265 -10.16 18.56 17.62
N ARG A 266 -10.26 17.64 16.66
CA ARG A 266 -9.54 16.36 16.71
C ARG A 266 -8.08 16.59 16.35
N VAL A 267 -7.19 16.36 17.31
CA VAL A 267 -5.75 16.45 17.09
C VAL A 267 -5.19 15.07 16.77
N GLN A 268 -4.40 14.97 15.70
CA GLN A 268 -3.61 13.80 15.40
C GLN A 268 -2.19 14.20 15.01
N ALA A 269 -1.19 13.51 15.56
CA ALA A 269 0.17 13.56 15.06
C ALA A 269 0.52 12.21 14.44
N SER A 270 1.01 12.23 13.21
CA SER A 270 1.43 11.03 12.49
C SER A 270 2.91 11.05 12.18
N LEU A 271 3.56 9.90 12.35
CA LEU A 271 4.91 9.62 11.91
C LEU A 271 4.84 8.69 10.70
N MET A 272 5.41 9.13 9.59
CA MET A 272 5.26 8.47 8.29
C MET A 272 6.61 8.14 7.64
N ASP A 273 6.71 6.91 7.15
CA ASP A 273 7.64 6.54 6.09
C ASP A 273 6.85 6.58 4.79
N LEU A 274 7.27 7.42 3.85
CA LEU A 274 6.60 7.58 2.56
C LEU A 274 6.91 6.40 1.62
N GLY A 275 7.96 5.64 1.92
CA GLY A 275 8.32 4.41 1.24
C GLY A 275 8.78 4.61 -0.20
N PHE A 276 8.76 3.49 -0.92
CA PHE A 276 9.04 3.41 -2.35
C PHE A 276 8.00 2.53 -3.00
N SER A 277 7.55 2.89 -4.21
CA SER A 277 6.64 2.06 -4.99
C SER A 277 7.07 1.83 -6.42
N SER A 278 6.77 0.63 -6.90
CA SER A 278 6.85 0.23 -8.30
C SER A 278 5.93 -0.97 -8.53
N HIS A 279 5.31 -1.10 -9.70
CA HIS A 279 4.43 -2.24 -10.04
C HIS A 279 3.31 -2.49 -9.01
N ALA A 280 2.66 -1.43 -8.51
CA ALA A 280 1.65 -1.51 -7.44
C ALA A 280 2.14 -2.15 -6.13
N PHE A 281 3.46 -2.26 -5.97
CA PHE A 281 4.12 -2.77 -4.78
C PHE A 281 4.76 -1.61 -4.01
N HIS A 282 4.30 -1.42 -2.78
CA HIS A 282 4.83 -0.43 -1.85
C HIS A 282 5.70 -1.12 -0.81
N SER A 283 6.96 -0.68 -0.71
CA SER A 283 7.90 -1.10 0.32
C SER A 283 8.14 0.02 1.32
N SER A 284 8.37 -0.36 2.59
CA SER A 284 8.67 0.52 3.73
C SER A 284 7.60 1.52 4.14
N ALA A 285 6.64 1.85 3.27
CA ALA A 285 5.53 2.77 3.55
C ALA A 285 4.84 2.41 4.88
N ARG A 286 4.84 3.35 5.82
CA ARG A 286 4.38 3.12 7.19
C ARG A 286 3.74 4.38 7.74
N LEU A 287 2.62 4.21 8.43
CA LEU A 287 1.94 5.25 9.18
C LEU A 287 1.82 4.81 10.65
N VAL A 288 2.30 5.64 11.56
CA VAL A 288 2.17 5.45 13.01
C VAL A 288 1.54 6.70 13.60
N PHE A 289 0.40 6.54 14.26
CA PHE A 289 -0.18 7.60 15.08
C PHE A 289 0.56 7.69 16.41
N MET A 290 0.94 8.91 16.77
CA MET A 290 1.57 9.21 18.05
C MET A 290 0.51 9.76 19.01
N ASP A 291 0.61 9.38 20.28
CA ASP A 291 -0.19 10.00 21.34
C ASP A 291 0.27 11.46 21.49
N ALA A 292 -0.62 12.41 21.20
CA ALA A 292 -0.26 13.80 21.02
C ALA A 292 -1.31 14.74 21.61
N THR A 293 -0.82 15.83 22.21
CA THR A 293 -1.65 16.89 22.81
C THR A 293 -1.12 18.25 22.41
N ILE A 294 -2.02 19.23 22.32
CA ILE A 294 -1.67 20.63 22.09
C ILE A 294 -1.77 21.38 23.41
N SER A 295 -0.81 22.27 23.66
CA SER A 295 -0.78 23.10 24.86
C SER A 295 -2.00 24.01 24.98
N ALA A 296 -2.32 24.44 26.21
CA ALA A 296 -3.45 25.34 26.47
C ALA A 296 -3.34 26.68 25.73
N ASP A 297 -2.13 27.20 25.53
CA ASP A 297 -1.85 28.41 24.74
C ASP A 297 -1.82 28.16 23.22
N ARG A 298 -1.97 26.89 22.80
CA ARG A 298 -2.00 26.39 21.42
C ARG A 298 -0.75 26.68 20.60
N ARG A 299 0.38 26.82 21.26
CA ARG A 299 1.68 27.13 20.64
C ARG A 299 2.64 25.95 20.60
N SER A 300 2.34 24.85 21.29
CA SER A 300 3.16 23.65 21.24
C SER A 300 2.35 22.38 21.06
N LEU A 301 2.97 21.43 20.35
CA LEU A 301 2.52 20.06 20.21
C LEU A 301 3.47 19.18 21.03
N THR A 302 2.93 18.40 21.95
CA THR A 302 3.66 17.40 22.70
C THR A 302 3.20 16.02 22.27
N PHE A 303 4.12 15.13 21.91
CA PHE A 303 3.79 13.77 21.49
C PHE A 303 4.76 12.71 22.02
N LEU A 304 4.27 11.48 22.18
CA LEU A 304 5.07 10.31 22.53
C LEU A 304 5.63 9.64 21.27
N THR A 305 6.91 9.30 21.31
CA THR A 305 7.57 8.59 20.21
C THR A 305 7.18 7.11 20.19
N PRO A 306 7.32 6.42 19.05
CA PRO A 306 7.08 4.98 18.98
C PRO A 306 7.90 4.23 20.05
N PRO A 307 7.33 3.19 20.68
CA PRO A 307 7.96 2.55 21.84
C PRO A 307 9.21 1.71 21.49
N ASN A 308 9.48 1.43 20.21
CA ASN A 308 10.68 0.72 19.74
C ASN A 308 10.73 0.67 18.20
N GLY A 309 11.91 0.29 17.67
CA GLY A 309 12.17 0.01 16.25
C GLY A 309 11.22 -0.97 15.55
N ARG A 310 10.48 -1.82 16.29
CA ARG A 310 9.50 -2.75 15.69
C ARG A 310 8.23 -2.04 15.27
N VAL A 311 7.87 -0.94 15.95
CA VAL A 311 6.71 -0.11 15.59
C VAL A 311 7.07 0.86 14.47
N TYR A 312 8.20 1.55 14.57
CA TYR A 312 8.74 2.39 13.50
C TYR A 312 10.25 2.19 13.44
N LEU A 313 10.77 1.83 12.27
CA LEU A 313 12.19 1.52 12.11
C LEU A 313 13.05 2.79 12.21
N PRO A 314 14.27 2.73 12.78
CA PRO A 314 15.21 3.83 12.71
C PRO A 314 15.50 4.21 11.25
N GLY A 315 15.54 5.51 10.96
CA GLY A 315 15.69 6.04 9.61
C GLY A 315 14.89 7.32 9.35
N PRO A 316 14.81 7.76 8.09
CA PRO A 316 14.01 8.91 7.70
C PRO A 316 12.54 8.77 8.09
N ALA A 317 11.95 9.87 8.54
CA ALA A 317 10.54 9.94 8.87
C ALA A 317 9.99 11.34 8.61
N THR A 318 8.69 11.39 8.34
CA THR A 318 7.94 12.64 8.17
C THR A 318 6.92 12.75 9.29
N ILE A 319 6.97 13.83 10.06
CA ILE A 319 5.96 14.15 11.08
C ILE A 319 4.94 15.10 10.46
N VAL A 320 3.66 14.77 10.60
CA VAL A 320 2.54 15.61 10.15
C VAL A 320 1.59 15.84 11.32
N LEU A 321 1.19 17.10 11.51
CA LEU A 321 0.11 17.48 12.43
C LEU A 321 -1.19 17.59 11.64
N THR A 322 -2.24 16.93 12.10
CA THR A 322 -3.59 17.02 11.53
C THR A 322 -4.55 17.56 12.59
N ILE A 323 -5.33 18.57 12.21
CA ILE A 323 -6.42 19.10 13.02
C ILE A 323 -7.72 18.89 12.24
N ASP A 324 -8.62 18.10 12.80
CA ASP A 324 -9.82 17.55 12.15
C ASP A 324 -9.47 16.73 10.90
N ASP A 325 -9.32 17.39 9.76
CA ASP A 325 -8.85 16.80 8.48
C ASP A 325 -7.89 17.73 7.71
N VAL A 326 -7.46 18.84 8.32
CA VAL A 326 -6.48 19.75 7.73
C VAL A 326 -5.09 19.40 8.25
N THR A 327 -4.23 18.97 7.33
CA THR A 327 -2.88 18.48 7.62
C THR A 327 -1.86 19.61 7.48
N SER A 328 -0.79 19.59 8.27
CA SER A 328 0.37 20.45 8.08
C SER A 328 1.20 19.99 6.88
N GLU A 329 2.15 20.83 6.45
CA GLU A 329 3.30 20.29 5.73
C GLU A 329 4.05 19.30 6.64
N GLY A 330 4.59 18.25 6.03
CA GLY A 330 5.37 17.22 6.69
C GLY A 330 6.78 17.71 7.01
N VAL A 331 7.20 17.54 8.25
CA VAL A 331 8.55 17.87 8.70
C VAL A 331 9.41 16.62 8.75
N TRP A 332 10.55 16.66 8.07
CA TRP A 332 11.50 15.57 8.02
C TRP A 332 12.32 15.50 9.30
N VAL A 333 12.44 14.28 9.82
CA VAL A 333 13.31 13.95 10.96
C VAL A 333 14.01 12.63 10.69
N ILE A 334 15.07 12.35 11.44
CA ILE A 334 15.63 11.01 11.55
C ILE A 334 15.14 10.38 12.85
N MET A 335 14.47 9.25 12.76
CA MET A 335 14.20 8.40 13.91
C MET A 335 15.46 7.60 14.28
N GLY A 336 15.88 7.68 15.53
CA GLY A 336 17.10 7.06 16.04
C GLY A 336 18.38 7.88 15.80
N SER A 337 19.52 7.21 15.90
CA SER A 337 20.86 7.81 15.81
C SER A 337 21.22 8.31 14.41
N GLY A 338 20.57 7.78 13.36
CA GLY A 338 20.95 7.99 11.96
C GLY A 338 22.10 7.11 11.47
N ASN A 339 22.49 6.09 12.24
CA ASN A 339 23.43 5.07 11.80
C ASN A 339 22.80 4.19 10.71
N SER A 340 23.62 3.67 9.80
CA SER A 340 23.19 2.73 8.77
C SER A 340 22.68 1.42 9.38
N PRO A 341 21.66 0.78 8.79
CA PRO A 341 21.17 -0.52 9.25
C PRO A 341 22.23 -1.63 9.07
N PRO A 342 22.15 -2.72 9.87
CA PRO A 342 21.13 -2.99 10.88
C PRO A 342 21.38 -2.23 12.20
N THR A 343 20.34 -1.65 12.77
CA THR A 343 20.36 -1.04 14.11
C THR A 343 19.30 -1.71 15.00
N LEU A 344 19.61 -1.88 16.30
CA LEU A 344 18.71 -2.48 17.30
C LEU A 344 17.94 -1.42 18.11
N GLU A 345 17.95 -0.16 17.65
CA GLU A 345 17.36 1.01 18.33
C GLU A 345 15.82 1.02 18.30
#